data_AF-A0A382W6J3-F1
#
_entry.id   AF-A0A382W6J3-F1
#
_cell.length_a   1.000
_cell.length_b   1.000
_cell.length_c   1.000
_cell.angle_alpha   90.00
_cell.angle_beta   90.00
_cell.angle_gamma   90.00
#
_symmetry.space_group_name_H-M   'P 1'
#
loop_
_entity.id
_entity.type
_entity.pdbx_description
1 polymer ?
#
loop_
_entity_poly.entity_id
_entity_poly.type
_entity_poly.pdbx_seq_one_letter_code
_entity_poly.pdbx_strand_id
1 'polypeptide(L)'
;MTTSRTVKAAMSRDLGSRDTEFIHVIRDLRNSLLQLAGVSQADGWEAVLMQGSGTFSIESVISSITPPDGKWLVIINGAYGERILKIIERHGIAAEAIRSAENELPDLVAIEAALGGEGFTHVAVVHCETT
;
A
#
# COMPACT_ATOMS: atom_id res chain seq x y z
N MET A 1 -19.90 -10.53 2.51
CA MET A 1 -19.56 -9.09 2.66
C MET A 1 -20.01 -8.62 4.04
N THR A 2 -19.06 -8.20 4.88
CA THR A 2 -19.16 -8.09 6.35
C THR A 2 -19.37 -6.67 6.87
N THR A 3 -20.03 -5.78 6.11
CA THR A 3 -20.36 -4.43 6.60
C THR A 3 -21.58 -4.44 7.53
N SER A 4 -21.48 -3.77 8.67
CA SER A 4 -22.57 -3.68 9.65
C SER A 4 -23.77 -2.89 9.09
N ARG A 5 -24.95 -3.08 9.68
CA ARG A 5 -26.16 -2.32 9.30
C ARG A 5 -25.97 -0.82 9.45
N THR A 6 -25.28 -0.38 10.50
CA THR A 6 -25.02 1.05 10.76
C THR A 6 -24.11 1.65 9.70
N VAL A 7 -23.07 0.94 9.26
CA VAL A 7 -22.20 1.40 8.16
C VAL A 7 -22.97 1.49 6.85
N LYS A 8 -23.81 0.50 6.54
CA LYS A 8 -24.65 0.53 5.32
C LYS A 8 -25.62 1.72 5.32
N ALA A 9 -26.24 2.02 6.46
CA ALA A 9 -27.14 3.17 6.57
C ALA A 9 -26.41 4.52 6.38
N ALA A 10 -25.17 4.64 6.87
CA ALA A 10 -24.35 5.84 6.66
C ALA A 10 -24.03 6.10 5.17
N MET A 11 -24.00 5.04 4.34
CA MET A 11 -23.80 5.16 2.90
C MET A 11 -25.03 5.69 2.14
N SER A 12 -26.21 5.77 2.78
CA SER A 12 -27.45 6.28 2.16
C SER A 12 -27.55 7.81 2.18
N ARG A 13 -26.42 8.49 2.31
CA ARG A 13 -26.34 9.94 2.41
C ARG A 13 -25.33 10.47 1.41
N ASP A 14 -25.80 11.32 0.52
CA ASP A 14 -24.96 12.03 -0.44
C ASP A 14 -24.46 13.36 0.14
N LEU A 15 -23.19 13.68 -0.12
CA LEU A 15 -22.57 14.95 0.21
C LEU A 15 -21.80 15.45 -1.01
N GLY A 16 -21.88 16.75 -1.29
CA GLY A 16 -21.07 17.40 -2.31
C GLY A 16 -19.61 17.47 -1.90
N SER A 17 -18.69 17.35 -2.87
CA SER A 17 -17.24 17.35 -2.61
C SER A 17 -16.70 18.67 -2.01
N ARG A 18 -17.48 19.74 -2.11
CA ARG A 18 -17.17 21.07 -1.54
C ARG A 18 -17.97 21.38 -0.28
N ASP A 19 -18.84 20.48 0.15
CA ASP A 19 -19.63 20.69 1.36
C ASP A 19 -18.71 20.71 2.57
N THR A 20 -18.90 21.69 3.45
CA THR A 20 -18.10 21.83 4.68
C THR A 20 -18.09 20.54 5.48
N GLU A 21 -19.22 19.84 5.51
CA GLU A 21 -19.33 18.56 6.19
C GLU A 21 -18.51 17.45 5.53
N PHE A 22 -18.53 17.34 4.20
CA PHE A 22 -17.69 16.36 3.50
C PHE A 22 -16.20 16.62 3.76
N ILE A 23 -15.78 17.89 3.72
CA ILE A 23 -14.41 18.30 4.02
C ILE A 23 -14.01 17.89 5.45
N HIS A 24 -14.90 18.06 6.43
CA HIS A 24 -14.65 17.62 7.80
C HIS A 24 -14.56 16.10 7.91
N VAL A 25 -15.49 15.35 7.30
CA VAL A 25 -15.45 13.88 7.30
C VAL A 25 -14.13 13.36 6.71
N ILE A 26 -13.66 13.93 5.61
CA ILE A 26 -12.38 13.56 4.99
C ILE A 26 -11.21 13.85 5.92
N ARG A 27 -11.20 15.02 6.59
CA ARG A 27 -10.16 15.38 7.55
C ARG A 27 -10.15 14.41 8.73
N ASP A 28 -11.30 14.09 9.29
CA ASP A 28 -11.44 13.22 10.45
C ASP A 28 -11.04 11.77 10.11
N LEU A 29 -11.38 11.29 8.91
CA LEU A 29 -10.97 9.97 8.45
C LEU A 29 -9.44 9.87 8.30
N ARG A 30 -8.80 10.88 7.69
CA ARG A 30 -7.33 10.92 7.55
C ARG A 30 -6.64 10.89 8.91
N ASN A 31 -7.11 11.69 9.86
CA ASN A 31 -6.58 11.72 11.22
C ASN A 31 -6.80 10.38 11.95
N SER A 32 -7.97 9.76 11.80
CA SER A 32 -8.28 8.47 12.42
C SER A 32 -7.40 7.34 11.87
N LEU A 33 -7.08 7.35 10.57
CA LEU A 33 -6.17 6.39 9.96
C LEU A 33 -4.74 6.55 10.49
N LEU A 34 -4.26 7.78 10.65
CA LEU A 34 -2.94 8.05 11.25
C LEU A 34 -2.87 7.55 12.69
N GLN A 35 -3.91 7.84 13.49
CA GLN A 35 -4.00 7.33 14.87
C GLN A 35 -4.01 5.80 14.93
N LEU A 36 -4.74 5.14 14.03
CA LEU A 36 -4.78 3.68 13.93
C LEU A 36 -3.39 3.09 13.63
N ALA A 37 -2.60 3.79 12.80
CA ALA A 37 -1.23 3.42 12.48
C ALA A 37 -0.21 3.83 13.55
N GLY A 38 -0.63 4.54 14.61
CA GLY A 38 0.25 5.00 15.68
C GLY A 38 1.17 6.16 15.30
N VAL A 39 0.81 6.95 14.29
CA VAL A 39 1.59 8.10 13.79
C VAL A 39 0.75 9.39 13.74
N SER A 40 1.39 10.54 13.50
CA SER A 40 0.70 11.83 13.43
C SER A 40 1.25 12.77 12.36
N GLN A 41 0.45 13.79 11.98
CA GLN A 41 0.92 14.86 11.10
C GLN A 41 2.06 15.68 11.72
N ALA A 42 2.09 15.82 13.05
CA ALA A 42 3.17 16.50 13.75
C ALA A 42 4.50 15.74 13.61
N ASP A 43 4.45 14.42 13.50
CA ASP A 43 5.59 13.54 13.25
C ASP A 43 5.97 13.48 11.76
N GLY A 44 5.32 14.27 10.91
CA GLY A 44 5.57 14.35 9.47
C GLY A 44 4.80 13.34 8.61
N TRP A 45 3.82 12.63 9.17
CA TRP A 45 3.03 11.63 8.44
C TRP A 45 1.76 12.21 7.82
N GLU A 46 1.30 11.59 6.74
CA GLU A 46 0.08 11.99 6.06
C GLU A 46 -0.70 10.78 5.55
N ALA A 47 -2.03 10.87 5.56
CA ALA A 47 -2.94 9.89 4.99
C ALA A 47 -3.63 10.47 3.76
N VAL A 48 -3.46 9.82 2.62
CA VAL A 48 -4.14 10.14 1.36
C VAL A 48 -5.20 9.07 1.08
N LEU A 49 -6.44 9.50 0.92
CA LEU A 49 -7.55 8.59 0.64
C LEU A 49 -7.60 8.30 -0.87
N MET A 50 -7.50 7.02 -1.22
CA MET A 50 -7.59 6.56 -2.61
C MET A 50 -8.94 5.91 -2.88
N GLN A 51 -9.65 6.42 -3.87
CA GLN A 51 -10.92 5.82 -4.31
C GLN A 51 -10.63 4.54 -5.10
N GLY A 52 -10.98 3.39 -4.53
CA GLY A 52 -10.82 2.10 -5.20
C GLY A 52 -10.62 0.96 -4.22
N SER A 53 -10.10 -0.15 -4.73
CA SER A 53 -9.69 -1.30 -3.91
C SER A 53 -8.29 -1.09 -3.31
N GLY A 54 -7.85 -2.01 -2.45
CA GLY A 54 -6.47 -2.01 -1.95
C GLY A 54 -5.42 -2.03 -3.06
N THR A 55 -5.67 -2.76 -4.16
CA THR A 55 -4.79 -2.79 -5.33
C THR A 55 -4.59 -1.40 -5.96
N PHE A 56 -5.63 -0.57 -5.99
CA PHE A 56 -5.53 0.79 -6.55
C PHE A 56 -4.63 1.66 -5.67
N SER A 57 -4.71 1.47 -4.35
CA SER A 57 -3.85 2.19 -3.40
C SER A 57 -2.39 1.77 -3.58
N ILE A 58 -2.12 0.47 -3.73
CA ILE A 58 -0.77 -0.06 -4.00
C ILE A 58 -0.20 0.54 -5.30
N GLU A 59 -0.95 0.49 -6.39
CA GLU A 59 -0.52 1.02 -7.68
C GLU A 59 -0.29 2.54 -7.64
N SER A 60 -1.13 3.29 -6.91
CA SER A 60 -0.94 4.73 -6.74
C SER A 60 0.38 5.07 -6.03
N VAL A 61 0.79 4.28 -5.03
CA VAL A 61 2.07 4.49 -4.35
C VAL A 61 3.22 4.22 -5.30
N ILE A 62 3.24 3.04 -5.93
CA ILE A 62 4.31 2.63 -6.85
C ILE A 62 4.52 3.66 -7.96
N SER A 63 3.44 4.09 -8.61
CA SER A 63 3.51 5.05 -9.73
C SER A 63 3.85 6.48 -9.31
N SER A 64 3.63 6.85 -8.04
CA SER A 64 3.84 8.23 -7.58
C SER A 64 5.22 8.47 -6.96
N ILE A 65 5.79 7.46 -6.29
CA ILE A 65 7.05 7.63 -5.54
C ILE A 65 8.28 7.15 -6.30
N THR A 66 8.10 6.35 -7.35
CA THR A 66 9.24 5.75 -8.06
C THR A 66 9.85 6.78 -9.03
N PRO A 67 11.13 7.14 -8.88
CA PRO A 67 11.83 7.97 -9.86
C PRO A 67 12.10 7.19 -11.15
N PRO A 68 12.46 7.85 -12.27
CA PRO A 68 12.70 7.18 -13.56
C PRO A 68 13.75 6.06 -13.54
N ASP A 69 14.75 6.17 -12.68
CA ASP A 69 15.82 5.20 -12.45
C ASP A 69 15.57 4.31 -11.22
N GLY A 70 14.35 4.35 -10.68
CA GLY A 70 13.95 3.55 -9.54
C GLY A 70 13.98 2.05 -9.84
N LYS A 71 14.44 1.27 -8.86
CA LYS A 71 14.47 -0.19 -8.92
C LYS A 71 13.92 -0.77 -7.62
N TRP A 72 12.98 -1.70 -7.76
CA TRP A 72 12.29 -2.34 -6.64
C TRP A 72 12.83 -3.74 -6.35
N LEU A 73 12.98 -4.06 -5.07
CA LEU A 73 13.05 -5.44 -4.59
C LEU A 73 11.69 -5.85 -4.02
N VAL A 74 11.08 -6.91 -4.55
CA VAL A 74 9.79 -7.42 -4.09
C VAL A 74 9.99 -8.74 -3.34
N ILE A 75 9.58 -8.78 -2.07
CA ILE A 75 9.59 -9.99 -1.26
C ILE A 75 8.23 -10.67 -1.43
N ILE A 76 8.23 -11.88 -1.97
CA ILE A 76 7.00 -12.58 -2.37
C ILE A 76 6.90 -13.92 -1.64
N ASN A 77 5.85 -14.07 -0.85
CA ASN A 77 5.40 -15.33 -0.27
C ASN A 77 3.90 -15.56 -0.50
N GLY A 78 3.35 -15.04 -1.61
CA GLY A 78 1.96 -15.28 -2.00
C GLY A 78 1.42 -14.29 -3.03
N ALA A 79 0.08 -14.30 -3.19
CA ALA A 79 -0.59 -13.72 -4.35
C ALA A 79 -0.56 -12.18 -4.41
N TYR A 80 -0.58 -11.47 -3.28
CA TYR A 80 -0.44 -10.01 -3.27
C TYR A 80 0.97 -9.57 -3.64
N GLY A 81 2.01 -10.27 -3.18
CA GLY A 81 3.39 -10.04 -3.62
C GLY A 81 3.55 -10.14 -5.14
N GLU A 82 3.01 -11.21 -5.74
CA GLU A 82 3.02 -11.36 -7.21
C GLU A 82 2.24 -10.25 -7.92
N ARG A 83 1.14 -9.78 -7.31
CA ARG A 83 0.36 -8.66 -7.84
C ARG A 83 1.16 -7.35 -7.80
N ILE A 84 1.92 -7.09 -6.73
CA ILE A 84 2.81 -5.93 -6.63
C ILE A 84 3.86 -5.97 -7.74
N LEU A 85 4.56 -7.09 -7.92
CA LEU A 85 5.57 -7.22 -8.97
C LEU A 85 4.96 -6.94 -10.35
N LYS A 86 3.80 -7.54 -10.64
CA LYS A 86 3.10 -7.33 -11.91
C LYS A 86 2.71 -5.87 -12.13
N ILE A 87 2.32 -5.13 -11.09
CA ILE A 87 2.05 -3.69 -11.19
C ILE A 87 3.33 -2.96 -11.58
N ILE A 88 4.44 -3.19 -10.87
CA ILE A 88 5.72 -2.51 -11.12
C ILE A 88 6.19 -2.75 -12.56
N GLU A 89 6.16 -4.00 -13.03
CA GLU A 89 6.51 -4.37 -14.41
C GLU A 89 5.60 -3.71 -15.45
N ARG A 90 4.30 -3.55 -15.16
CA ARG A 90 3.34 -2.88 -16.06
C ARG A 90 3.61 -1.40 -16.22
N HIS A 91 4.21 -0.76 -15.22
CA HIS A 91 4.69 0.62 -15.29
C HIS A 91 6.07 0.74 -15.96
N GLY A 92 6.68 -0.37 -16.38
CA GLY A 92 8.00 -0.38 -17.01
C GLY A 92 9.14 -0.07 -16.04
N ILE A 93 8.90 -0.21 -14.74
CA ILE A 93 9.86 0.07 -13.68
C ILE A 93 10.74 -1.17 -13.47
N ALA A 94 12.03 -0.96 -13.21
CA ALA A 94 12.95 -2.06 -12.92
C ALA A 94 12.59 -2.75 -11.59
N ALA A 95 12.54 -4.08 -11.58
CA ALA A 95 12.23 -4.85 -10.39
C ALA A 95 12.92 -6.20 -10.38
N GLU A 96 13.24 -6.68 -9.19
CA GLU A 96 13.62 -8.07 -8.93
C GLU A 96 12.79 -8.61 -7.77
N ALA A 97 12.67 -9.92 -7.68
CA ALA A 97 11.87 -10.56 -6.65
C ALA A 97 12.60 -11.73 -5.99
N ILE A 98 12.48 -11.80 -4.67
CA ILE A 98 12.87 -12.96 -3.87
C ILE A 98 11.58 -13.69 -3.50
N ARG A 99 11.51 -14.96 -3.88
CA ARG A 99 10.34 -15.80 -3.69
C ARG A 99 10.59 -16.85 -2.63
N SER A 100 9.64 -16.98 -1.72
CA SER A 100 9.53 -18.07 -0.74
C SER A 100 8.19 -18.79 -0.93
N ALA A 101 8.08 -20.02 -0.44
CA ALA A 101 6.81 -20.73 -0.48
C ALA A 101 5.76 -20.01 0.38
N GLU A 102 4.48 -20.14 0.05
CA GLU A 102 3.39 -19.40 0.72
C GLU A 102 3.20 -19.77 2.19
N ASN A 103 3.70 -20.95 2.57
CA ASN A 103 3.68 -21.48 3.92
C ASN A 103 5.03 -21.31 4.65
N GLU A 104 5.96 -20.56 4.07
CA GLU A 104 7.29 -20.31 4.61
C GLU A 104 7.51 -18.82 4.87
N LEU A 105 8.43 -18.54 5.80
CA LEU A 105 8.88 -17.17 6.03
C LEU A 105 9.81 -16.73 4.88
N PRO A 106 9.86 -15.43 4.56
CA PRO A 106 10.84 -14.90 3.63
C PRO A 106 12.28 -15.25 4.02
N ASP A 107 13.11 -15.57 3.03
CA ASP A 107 14.54 -15.85 3.23
C ASP A 107 15.31 -14.56 3.56
N LEU A 108 15.52 -14.33 4.85
CA LEU A 108 16.23 -13.14 5.34
C LEU A 108 17.68 -13.07 4.88
N VAL A 109 18.34 -14.21 4.65
CA VAL A 109 19.75 -14.24 4.20
C VAL A 109 19.82 -13.80 2.73
N ALA A 110 18.90 -14.29 1.90
CA ALA A 110 18.80 -13.85 0.50
C ALA A 110 18.43 -12.36 0.41
N ILE A 111 17.53 -11.87 1.26
CA ILE A 111 17.13 -10.46 1.32
C ILE A 111 18.31 -9.58 1.72
N GLU A 112 19.02 -9.94 2.79
CA GLU A 112 20.20 -9.19 3.25
C GLU A 112 21.31 -9.17 2.18
N ALA A 113 21.56 -10.30 1.52
CA ALA A 113 22.53 -10.35 0.42
C ALA A 113 22.13 -9.47 -0.76
N ALA A 114 20.85 -9.44 -1.14
CA ALA A 114 20.35 -8.58 -2.22
C ALA A 114 20.42 -7.09 -1.85
N LEU A 115 20.11 -6.73 -0.61
CA LEU A 115 20.17 -5.36 -0.11
C LEU A 115 21.60 -4.88 0.19
N GLY A 116 22.53 -5.80 0.45
CA GLY A 116 23.96 -5.50 0.61
C GLY A 116 24.68 -5.19 -0.71
N GLY A 117 24.06 -5.54 -1.84
CA GLY A 117 24.46 -5.02 -3.15
C GLY A 117 24.03 -3.56 -3.36
N GLU A 118 24.41 -3.00 -4.50
CA GLU A 118 23.94 -1.68 -4.92
C GLU A 118 22.81 -1.81 -5.95
N GLY A 119 21.80 -0.94 -5.86
CA GLY A 119 20.89 -0.68 -6.98
C GLY A 119 19.40 -0.68 -6.67
N PHE A 120 18.94 -1.22 -5.53
CA PHE A 120 17.53 -1.09 -5.15
C PHE A 120 17.28 0.26 -4.46
N THR A 121 16.26 0.98 -4.91
CA THR A 121 15.81 2.23 -4.29
C THR A 121 14.56 2.03 -3.44
N HIS A 122 13.83 0.93 -3.65
CA HIS A 122 12.58 0.63 -2.98
C HIS A 122 12.49 -0.86 -2.63
N VAL A 123 11.78 -1.17 -1.55
CA VAL A 123 11.46 -2.54 -1.14
C VAL A 123 9.96 -2.66 -0.92
N ALA A 124 9.36 -3.75 -1.42
CA ALA A 124 7.97 -4.09 -1.17
C ALA A 124 7.86 -5.43 -0.43
N VAL A 125 7.00 -5.45 0.59
CA VAL A 125 6.64 -6.65 1.35
C VAL A 125 5.15 -6.58 1.71
N VAL A 126 4.51 -7.75 1.80
CA VAL A 126 3.13 -7.87 2.28
C VAL A 126 3.17 -8.40 3.70
N HIS A 127 2.59 -7.64 4.63
CA HIS A 127 2.61 -7.98 6.05
C HIS A 127 1.75 -9.21 6.39
N CYS A 128 0.57 -9.31 5.75
CA CYS A 128 -0.35 -10.43 5.91
C CYS A 128 -0.78 -10.89 4.53
N GLU A 129 -0.17 -11.97 4.07
CA GLU A 129 -0.39 -12.52 2.74
C GLU A 129 -1.64 -13.38 2.69
N THR A 130 -2.17 -13.61 1.48
CA THR A 130 -3.27 -14.54 1.28
C THR A 130 -2.90 -15.56 0.21
N THR A 131 -3.25 -16.82 0.48
CA THR A 131 -3.26 -17.92 -0.49
C THR A 131 -4.41 -17.79 -1.47
#